data_AF-A0AAW0VTV2-F1
#
_entry.id   AF-A0AAW0VTV2-F1
#
_cell.length_a   1.000
_cell.length_b   1.000
_cell.length_c   1.000
_cell.angle_alpha   90.00
_cell.angle_beta   90.00
_cell.angle_gamma   90.00
#
_symmetry.space_group_name_H-M   'P 1'
#
loop_
_entity.id
_entity.type
_entity.pdbx_description
1 polymer ?
#
loop_
_entity_poly.entity_id
_entity_poly.type
_entity_poly.pdbx_seq_one_letter_code
_entity_poly.pdbx_strand_id
1 'polypeptide(L)'
;INKEYVRLPEFDPASVAKASSAAEGLCKWVRAMASYNAIAKIVAPKRERLAEAEAEVAALMSVVEAKRVQLRELEEKLEVLQRRFSLSCREKENLEAEQKLCALK
;
A
#
# COMPACT_ATOMS: atom_id res chain seq x y z
N ILE A 1 -5.44 33.25 -10.69
CA ILE A 1 -4.77 33.76 -11.92
C ILE A 1 -5.86 34.10 -12.93
N ASN A 2 -5.94 35.37 -13.32
CA ASN A 2 -6.94 35.86 -14.27
C ASN A 2 -6.59 35.33 -15.67
N LYS A 3 -7.50 34.53 -16.23
CA LYS A 3 -7.31 33.84 -17.53
C LYS A 3 -7.44 34.79 -18.72
N GLU A 4 -8.04 35.97 -18.55
CA GLU A 4 -8.25 36.93 -19.62
C GLU A 4 -6.92 37.53 -20.07
N TYR A 5 -6.08 37.98 -19.13
CA TYR A 5 -4.79 38.59 -19.45
C TYR A 5 -3.78 37.62 -20.08
N VAL A 6 -3.74 36.37 -19.60
CA VAL A 6 -2.76 35.37 -20.07
C VAL A 6 -3.09 34.83 -21.46
N ARG A 7 -4.31 35.10 -21.98
CA ARG A 7 -4.77 34.69 -23.31
C ARG A 7 -4.69 35.81 -24.35
N LEU A 8 -4.34 37.02 -23.94
CA LEU A 8 -4.16 38.13 -24.87
C LEU A 8 -2.97 37.86 -25.80
N PRO A 9 -3.10 38.11 -27.12
CA PRO A 9 -1.98 37.97 -28.07
C PRO A 9 -0.78 38.86 -27.73
N GLU A 10 -1.04 39.98 -27.05
CA GLU A 10 -0.02 40.92 -26.56
C GLU A 10 0.79 40.34 -25.37
N PHE A 11 0.21 39.38 -24.65
CA PHE A 11 0.87 38.67 -23.54
C PHE A 11 1.54 37.37 -24.01
N ASP A 12 2.08 37.39 -25.22
CA ASP A 12 2.95 36.33 -25.72
C ASP A 12 4.43 36.69 -25.50
N PRO A 13 5.29 35.78 -25.01
CA PRO A 13 6.71 36.05 -24.80
C PRO A 13 7.42 36.61 -26.04
N ALA A 14 7.06 36.18 -27.25
CA ALA A 14 7.68 36.72 -28.47
C ALA A 14 7.27 38.18 -28.73
N SER A 15 6.05 38.56 -28.35
CA SER A 15 5.57 39.95 -28.40
C SER A 15 6.22 40.81 -27.31
N VAL A 16 6.31 40.30 -26.08
CA VAL A 16 6.88 41.01 -24.93
C VAL A 16 8.40 41.17 -25.05
N ALA A 17 9.09 40.22 -25.68
CA ALA A 17 10.53 40.28 -25.93
C ALA A 17 10.93 41.50 -26.78
N LYS A 18 10.04 41.99 -27.65
CA LYS A 18 10.26 43.21 -28.44
C LYS A 18 10.34 44.47 -27.56
N ALA A 19 9.72 44.44 -26.39
CA ALA A 19 9.76 45.54 -25.43
C ALA A 19 10.89 45.37 -24.40
N SER A 20 11.10 44.15 -23.87
CA SER A 20 12.16 43.86 -22.90
C SER A 20 12.41 42.36 -22.72
N SER A 21 13.69 41.96 -22.71
CA SER A 21 14.12 40.59 -22.42
C SER A 21 13.83 40.15 -20.97
N ALA A 22 13.90 41.08 -20.01
CA ALA A 22 13.52 40.79 -18.62
C ALA A 22 12.00 40.57 -18.50
N ALA A 23 11.20 41.35 -19.24
CA ALA A 23 9.76 41.19 -19.26
C ALA A 23 9.31 39.88 -19.94
N GLU A 24 10.09 39.37 -20.91
CA GLU A 24 9.86 38.06 -21.53
C GLU A 24 9.94 36.92 -20.49
N GLY A 25 10.95 36.94 -19.62
CA GLY A 25 11.12 35.94 -18.56
C GLY A 25 9.93 35.92 -17.58
N LEU A 26 9.45 37.11 -17.19
CA LEU A 26 8.26 37.23 -16.35
C LEU A 26 7.00 36.75 -17.07
N CYS A 27 6.82 37.08 -18.36
CA CYS A 27 5.70 36.59 -19.17
C CYS A 27 5.64 35.05 -19.21
N LYS A 28 6.80 34.40 -19.45
CA LYS A 28 6.91 32.93 -19.43
C LYS A 28 6.54 32.34 -18.06
N TRP A 29 7.06 32.93 -16.98
CA TRP A 29 6.76 32.45 -15.62
C TRP A 29 5.28 32.58 -15.26
N VAL A 30 4.65 33.72 -15.57
CA VAL A 30 3.21 33.93 -15.32
C VAL A 30 2.36 32.94 -16.11
N ARG A 31 2.69 32.69 -17.39
CA ARG A 31 2.01 31.68 -18.22
C ARG A 31 2.17 30.27 -17.64
N ALA A 32 3.38 29.90 -17.22
CA ALA A 32 3.64 28.61 -16.59
C ALA A 32 2.83 28.46 -15.29
N MET A 33 2.75 29.52 -14.48
CA MET A 33 1.97 29.49 -13.24
C MET A 33 0.46 29.41 -13.47
N ALA A 34 -0.04 30.06 -14.52
CA ALA A 34 -1.43 29.94 -14.95
C ALA A 34 -1.81 28.50 -15.30
N SER A 35 -0.95 27.84 -16.09
CA SER A 35 -1.11 26.44 -16.49
C SER A 35 -1.00 25.49 -15.31
N TYR A 36 0.00 25.68 -14.45
CA TYR A 36 0.17 24.88 -13.24
C TYR A 36 -1.06 24.98 -12.33
N ASN A 37 -1.58 26.17 -12.05
CA ASN A 37 -2.76 26.35 -11.22
C ASN A 37 -4.01 25.68 -11.82
N ALA A 38 -4.15 25.65 -13.14
CA ALA A 38 -5.25 24.92 -13.79
C ALA A 38 -5.11 23.40 -13.61
N ILE A 39 -3.90 22.86 -13.80
CA ILE A 39 -3.61 21.44 -13.64
C ILE A 39 -3.71 21.02 -12.17
N ALA A 40 -3.20 21.82 -11.25
CA ALA A 40 -3.24 21.55 -9.81
C ALA A 40 -4.67 21.35 -9.31
N LYS A 41 -5.65 22.10 -9.82
CA LYS A 41 -7.06 21.91 -9.48
C LYS A 41 -7.63 20.57 -9.96
N ILE A 42 -7.14 20.05 -11.09
CA ILE A 42 -7.55 18.75 -11.63
C ILE A 42 -6.84 17.61 -10.88
N VAL A 43 -5.60 17.83 -10.46
CA VAL A 43 -4.76 16.85 -9.78
C VAL A 43 -5.08 16.75 -8.28
N ALA A 44 -5.50 17.83 -7.64
CA ALA A 44 -5.87 17.85 -6.22
C ALA A 44 -6.87 16.73 -5.84
N PRO A 45 -8.04 16.59 -6.48
CA PRO A 45 -8.98 15.52 -6.14
C PRO A 45 -8.42 14.12 -6.47
N LYS A 46 -7.52 14.00 -7.44
CA LYS A 46 -6.86 12.71 -7.74
C LYS A 46 -5.88 12.31 -6.64
N ARG A 47 -5.16 13.27 -6.06
CA ARG A 47 -4.24 13.05 -4.95
C ARG A 47 -4.97 12.68 -3.67
N GLU A 48 -6.08 13.34 -3.38
CA GLU A 48 -6.94 13.01 -2.23
C GLU A 48 -7.45 11.57 -2.34
N ARG A 49 -8.03 11.20 -3.50
CA ARG A 49 -8.49 9.82 -3.74
C ARG A 49 -7.39 8.77 -3.68
N LEU A 50 -6.18 9.12 -4.14
CA LEU A 50 -5.03 8.23 -4.03
C LEU A 50 -4.66 8.00 -2.56
N ALA A 51 -4.58 9.08 -1.76
CA ALA A 51 -4.26 8.98 -0.35
C ALA A 51 -5.31 8.17 0.44
N GLU A 52 -6.59 8.35 0.11
CA GLU A 52 -7.68 7.54 0.68
C GLU A 52 -7.51 6.05 0.37
N ALA A 53 -7.26 5.71 -0.90
CA ALA A 53 -7.07 4.32 -1.32
C ALA A 53 -5.80 3.69 -0.72
N GLU A 54 -4.70 4.44 -0.64
CA GLU A 54 -3.47 4.01 0.00
C GLU A 54 -3.67 3.75 1.51
N ALA A 55 -4.45 4.60 2.19
CA ALA A 55 -4.80 4.40 3.59
C ALA A 55 -5.68 3.15 3.80
N GLU A 56 -6.65 2.91 2.92
CA GLU A 56 -7.49 1.70 2.95
C GLU A 56 -6.64 0.44 2.75
N VAL A 57 -5.76 0.43 1.75
CA VAL A 57 -4.86 -0.69 1.49
C VAL A 57 -3.94 -0.94 2.68
N ALA A 58 -3.37 0.11 3.28
CA ALA A 58 -2.52 -0.03 4.46
C ALA A 58 -3.28 -0.67 5.65
N ALA A 59 -4.52 -0.25 5.88
CA ALA A 59 -5.37 -0.83 6.92
C ALA A 59 -5.68 -2.32 6.64
N LEU A 60 -6.03 -2.67 5.40
CA LEU A 60 -6.30 -4.06 5.01
C LEU A 60 -5.06 -4.93 5.14
N MET A 61 -3.89 -4.44 4.74
CA MET A 61 -2.63 -5.16 4.88
C MET A 61 -2.29 -5.45 6.34
N SER A 62 -2.59 -4.52 7.26
CA SER A 62 -2.44 -4.76 8.70
C SER A 62 -3.32 -5.91 9.18
N VAL A 63 -4.59 -5.96 8.74
CA VAL A 63 -5.52 -7.05 9.08
C VAL A 63 -5.03 -8.38 8.51
N VAL A 64 -4.58 -8.40 7.26
CA VAL A 64 -4.04 -9.61 6.62
C VAL A 64 -2.85 -10.15 7.38
N GLU A 65 -1.91 -9.29 7.79
CA GLU A 65 -0.73 -9.76 8.53
C GLU A 65 -1.10 -10.27 9.92
N ALA A 66 -2.03 -9.61 10.62
CA ALA A 66 -2.55 -10.12 11.89
C ALA A 66 -3.19 -11.51 11.72
N LYS A 67 -3.94 -11.74 10.63
CA LYS A 67 -4.52 -13.06 10.33
C LYS A 67 -3.47 -14.11 10.00
N ARG A 68 -2.40 -13.73 9.29
CA ARG A 68 -1.27 -14.64 9.01
C ARG A 68 -0.52 -15.04 10.28
N VAL A 69 -0.32 -14.11 11.22
CA VAL A 69 0.26 -14.42 12.54
C VAL A 69 -0.62 -15.42 13.28
N GLN A 70 -1.93 -15.15 13.38
CA GLN A 70 -2.89 -16.05 14.02
C GLN A 70 -2.88 -17.45 13.39
N LEU A 71 -2.81 -17.54 12.06
CA LEU A 71 -2.75 -18.82 11.36
C LEU A 71 -1.47 -19.60 11.72
N ARG A 72 -0.30 -18.96 11.69
CA ARG A 72 0.98 -19.59 12.06
C ARG A 72 0.96 -20.15 13.48
N GLU A 73 0.41 -19.40 14.44
CA GLU A 73 0.30 -19.86 15.83
C GLU A 73 -0.61 -21.10 15.97
N LEU A 74 -1.69 -21.16 15.19
CA LEU A 74 -2.60 -22.30 15.20
C LEU A 74 -1.97 -23.53 14.54
N GLU A 75 -1.25 -23.34 13.43
CA GLU A 75 -0.51 -24.40 12.75
C GLU A 75 0.56 -25.01 13.67
N GLU A 76 1.32 -24.18 14.39
CA GLU A 76 2.32 -24.64 15.36
C GLU A 76 1.68 -25.45 16.49
N LYS A 77 0.58 -24.95 17.07
CA LYS A 77 -0.17 -25.67 18.12
C LYS A 77 -0.70 -27.01 17.62
N LEU A 78 -1.23 -27.03 16.39
CA LEU A 78 -1.73 -28.25 15.76
C LEU A 78 -0.61 -29.27 15.60
N GLU A 79 0.56 -28.84 15.13
CA GLU A 79 1.72 -29.70 14.93
C GLU A 79 2.21 -30.31 16.27
N VAL A 80 2.26 -29.51 17.34
CA VAL A 80 2.59 -29.99 18.69
C VAL A 80 1.57 -31.04 19.16
N LEU A 81 0.28 -30.79 18.98
CA LEU A 81 -0.77 -31.74 19.36
C LEU A 81 -0.68 -33.05 18.55
N GLN A 82 -0.45 -32.97 17.24
CA GLN A 82 -0.25 -34.14 16.38
C GLN A 82 0.96 -34.96 16.80
N ARG A 83 2.09 -34.31 17.15
CA ARG A 83 3.26 -35.00 17.69
C ARG A 83 2.94 -35.71 19.00
N ARG A 84 2.30 -35.03 19.96
CA ARG A 84 1.93 -35.64 21.24
C ARG A 84 0.97 -36.81 21.08
N PHE A 85 -0.02 -36.66 20.21
CA PHE A 85 -0.97 -37.72 19.91
C PHE A 85 -0.29 -38.96 19.33
N SER A 86 0.60 -38.78 18.34
CA SER A 86 1.31 -39.92 17.74
C SER A 86 2.25 -40.62 18.72
N LEU A 87 2.92 -39.88 19.60
CA LEU A 87 3.72 -40.46 20.69
C LEU A 87 2.86 -41.27 21.66
N SER A 88 1.74 -40.72 22.12
CA SER A 88 0.83 -41.40 23.04
C SER A 88 0.19 -42.66 22.42
N CYS A 89 -0.16 -42.62 21.13
CA CYS A 89 -0.60 -43.81 20.41
C CYS A 89 0.48 -44.90 20.38
N ARG A 90 1.73 -44.56 20.10
CA ARG A 90 2.85 -45.52 20.12
C ARG A 90 3.10 -46.10 21.50
N GLU A 91 3.07 -45.27 22.54
CA GLU A 91 3.21 -45.74 23.93
C GLU A 91 2.09 -46.70 24.30
N LYS A 92 0.85 -46.39 23.93
CA LYS A 92 -0.30 -47.28 24.12
C LYS A 92 -0.08 -48.63 23.41
N GLU A 93 0.31 -48.61 22.14
CA GLU A 93 0.59 -49.83 21.37
C GLU A 93 1.68 -50.69 22.01
N ASN A 94 2.76 -50.07 22.49
CA ASN A 94 3.85 -50.75 23.20
C ASN A 94 3.36 -51.41 24.49
N LEU A 95 2.61 -50.69 25.33
CA LEU A 95 2.07 -51.21 26.59
C LEU A 95 1.08 -52.35 26.35
N GLU A 96 0.22 -52.24 25.33
CA GLU A 96 -0.68 -53.32 24.94
C GLU A 96 0.08 -54.57 24.46
N ALA A 97 1.20 -54.39 23.74
CA ALA A 97 2.07 -55.49 23.32
C ALA A 97 2.77 -56.15 24.52
N GLU A 98 3.30 -55.37 25.46
CA GLU A 98 3.93 -55.86 26.69
C GLU A 98 2.93 -56.64 27.57
N GLN A 99 1.71 -56.13 27.74
CA GLN A 99 0.65 -56.84 28.45
C GLN A 99 0.34 -58.20 27.83
N LYS A 100 0.21 -58.28 26.51
CA LYS A 100 -0.02 -59.55 25.80
C LYS A 100 1.13 -60.53 26.00
N LEU A 101 2.36 -60.03 26.00
CA LEU A 101 3.57 -60.84 26.17
C LEU A 101 3.68 -61.39 27.60
N CYS A 102 3.29 -60.61 28.60
CA CYS A 102 3.18 -61.06 30.00
C CYS A 102 2.02 -62.03 30.23
N ALA A 103 0.89 -61.89 29.54
CA ALA A 103 -0.25 -62.80 29.67
C ALA A 103 -0.02 -64.18 29.02
N LEU A 104 1.00 -64.31 28.16
CA LEU A 104 1.39 -65.56 27.49
C LEU A 104 2.48 -66.35 28.24
N LYS A 105 3.05 -65.78 29.31
CA LYS A 105 4.02 -66.43 30.20
C LYS A 105 3.33 -66.95 31.47
#